data_AF-A0AAW2SXH3-F1
#
_entry.id   AF-A0AAW2SXH3-F1
#
_cell.length_a   1.000
_cell.length_b   1.000
_cell.length_c   1.000
_cell.angle_alpha   90.00
_cell.angle_beta   90.00
_cell.angle_gamma   90.00
#
_symmetry.space_group_name_H-M   'P 1'
#
loop_
_entity.id
_entity.type
_entity.pdbx_description
1 polymer ?
#
loop_
_entity_poly.entity_id
_entity_poly.type
_entity_poly.pdbx_seq_one_letter_code
_entity_poly.pdbx_strand_id
1 'polypeptide(L)'
;MAGKIDPENVTVCCDDTGVEFVEARANARLRDVIQEPELDRFQTYLPVELLGGIYIGEGTLLMVQINFFECGGVAIGVCMSHLVADASSLVEFMNAWAATCRGENPKSAPEFGVMARYFPAQDLSDSNISPSLLMGNSKLVTKRFVFDEEKLAALKQAAATADGSDVKDPSRSRASPSLENAFGNGYFLCAAELGHDQYSWPLPELVSKLGRAIRTIDDEYIRETEMEDRYLSDLGKLSNLVSEGEADIGFIFSSWCRFPTYEVDFGWGKPFWVCTTALLMNHLVILTSTRDGDGIEAWINLLPDQLQSLENQFKLIGITQELELLSSSI
;
A
#
# COMPACT_ATOMS: atom_id res chain seq x y z
N MET A 1 17.20 6.39 -8.09
CA MET A 1 16.26 7.18 -7.27
C MET A 1 16.54 8.68 -7.24
N ALA A 2 17.71 9.16 -7.69
CA ALA A 2 18.04 10.60 -7.76
C ALA A 2 17.89 11.20 -9.18
N GLY A 3 17.21 10.50 -10.08
CA GLY A 3 16.92 10.96 -11.43
C GLY A 3 15.49 11.52 -11.55
N LYS A 4 15.02 11.66 -12.78
CA LYS A 4 13.65 12.12 -13.09
C LYS A 4 12.92 11.18 -14.04
N ILE A 5 11.60 11.09 -13.89
CA ILE A 5 10.71 10.43 -14.86
C ILE A 5 10.64 11.33 -16.10
N ASP A 6 10.92 10.73 -17.23
CA ASP A 6 10.62 11.28 -18.55
C ASP A 6 9.19 10.86 -18.94
N PRO A 7 8.22 11.79 -18.90
CA PRO A 7 6.82 11.45 -19.17
C PRO A 7 6.56 11.15 -20.66
N GLU A 8 7.41 11.62 -21.57
CA GLU A 8 7.22 11.39 -23.01
C GLU A 8 7.60 9.95 -23.39
N ASN A 9 8.71 9.47 -22.84
CA ASN A 9 9.22 8.13 -23.15
C ASN A 9 8.82 7.07 -22.11
N VAL A 10 8.15 7.47 -21.01
CA VAL A 10 7.81 6.59 -19.88
C VAL A 10 9.07 5.87 -19.36
N THR A 11 10.17 6.61 -19.25
CA THR A 11 11.46 6.10 -18.75
C THR A 11 11.95 6.93 -17.57
N VAL A 12 13.04 6.48 -16.95
CA VAL A 12 13.74 7.24 -15.91
C VAL A 12 15.06 7.73 -16.48
N CYS A 13 15.24 9.06 -16.51
CA CYS A 13 16.51 9.69 -16.79
C CYS A 13 17.38 9.68 -15.52
N CYS A 14 18.48 8.92 -15.54
CA CYS A 14 19.46 8.87 -14.45
C CYS A 14 20.46 10.04 -14.58
N ASP A 15 19.99 11.26 -14.34
CA ASP A 15 20.76 12.50 -14.48
C ASP A 15 21.33 13.05 -13.16
N ASP A 16 21.14 12.34 -12.05
CA ASP A 16 21.56 12.74 -10.71
C ASP A 16 21.07 14.13 -10.28
N THR A 17 19.90 14.57 -10.78
CA THR A 17 19.26 15.83 -10.36
C THR A 17 19.07 15.93 -8.84
N GLY A 18 18.92 14.78 -8.17
CA GLY A 18 18.88 14.67 -6.73
C GLY A 18 17.53 14.22 -6.19
N VAL A 19 17.44 14.17 -4.86
CA VAL A 19 16.25 13.82 -4.09
C VAL A 19 15.87 15.05 -3.28
N GLU A 20 14.60 15.42 -3.29
CA GLU A 20 14.12 16.49 -2.43
C GLU A 20 14.18 16.04 -0.97
N PHE A 21 14.92 16.80 -0.16
CA PHE A 21 15.11 16.51 1.25
C PHE A 21 14.77 17.76 2.08
N VAL A 22 13.69 17.68 2.84
CA VAL A 22 13.15 18.80 3.61
C VAL A 22 13.36 18.54 5.10
N GLU A 23 13.78 19.57 5.83
CA GLU A 23 13.80 19.56 7.29
C GLU A 23 12.72 20.51 7.82
N ALA A 24 11.88 20.00 8.71
CA ALA A 24 10.78 20.74 9.32
C ALA A 24 10.81 20.64 10.84
N ARG A 25 10.25 21.66 11.50
CA ARG A 25 10.04 21.68 12.96
C ARG A 25 8.54 21.72 13.24
N ALA A 26 8.06 20.76 14.01
CA ALA A 26 6.68 20.71 14.46
C ALA A 26 6.57 21.35 15.85
N ASN A 27 5.73 22.38 15.97
CA ASN A 27 5.39 23.02 17.25
C ASN A 27 4.37 22.16 18.01
N ALA A 28 4.74 20.92 18.29
CA ALA A 28 3.94 19.92 18.99
C ALA A 28 4.86 18.87 19.63
N ARG A 29 4.33 18.08 20.56
CA ARG A 29 4.99 16.85 21.03
C ARG A 29 4.49 15.69 20.17
N LEU A 30 5.40 14.77 19.83
CA LEU A 30 5.07 13.60 19.03
C LEU A 30 3.94 12.75 19.66
N ARG A 31 3.94 12.62 20.99
CA ARG A 31 2.88 11.90 21.73
C ARG A 31 1.48 12.47 21.45
N ASP A 32 1.35 13.78 21.41
CA ASP A 32 0.04 14.44 21.25
C ASP A 32 -0.52 14.16 19.84
N VAL A 33 0.35 14.10 18.82
CA VAL A 33 -0.02 13.77 17.44
C VAL A 33 -0.41 12.31 17.27
N ILE A 34 0.25 11.41 17.98
CA ILE A 34 -0.01 9.96 17.89
C ILE A 34 -1.26 9.56 18.68
N GLN A 35 -1.53 10.23 19.81
CA GLN A 35 -2.66 9.92 20.67
C GLN A 35 -4.01 10.28 20.02
N GLU A 36 -4.07 11.40 19.30
CA GLU A 36 -5.26 11.83 18.55
C GLU A 36 -4.88 12.07 17.09
N PRO A 37 -4.70 10.99 16.29
CA PRO A 37 -4.18 11.12 14.94
C PRO A 37 -5.24 11.70 14.00
N GLU A 38 -5.05 12.97 13.64
CA GLU A 38 -5.75 13.62 12.54
C GLU A 38 -5.03 13.29 11.22
N LEU A 39 -5.46 12.24 10.52
CA LEU A 39 -4.75 11.73 9.33
C LEU A 39 -4.62 12.77 8.20
N ASP A 40 -5.60 13.67 8.05
CA ASP A 40 -5.52 14.78 7.09
C ASP A 40 -4.31 15.69 7.38
N ARG A 41 -3.90 15.82 8.65
CA ARG A 41 -2.72 16.60 9.05
C ARG A 41 -1.42 15.87 8.76
N PHE A 42 -1.42 14.56 8.54
CA PHE A 42 -0.18 13.82 8.27
C PHE A 42 0.43 14.18 6.91
N GLN A 43 -0.37 14.74 6.01
CA GLN A 43 0.14 15.36 4.78
C GLN A 43 1.18 16.45 5.07
N THR A 44 1.07 17.17 6.20
CA THR A 44 2.07 18.20 6.58
C THR A 44 3.44 17.64 6.94
N TYR A 45 3.54 16.34 7.21
CA TYR A 45 4.80 15.66 7.49
C TYR A 45 5.46 15.09 6.23
N LEU A 46 4.85 15.27 5.07
CA LEU A 46 5.36 14.85 3.78
C LEU A 46 5.82 16.07 2.97
N PRO A 47 6.87 15.95 2.15
CA PRO A 47 7.35 17.03 1.28
C PRO A 47 6.49 17.14 0.01
N VAL A 48 5.17 17.06 0.15
CA VAL A 48 4.24 17.06 -0.98
C VAL A 48 2.91 17.70 -0.61
N GLU A 49 2.44 18.59 -1.48
CA GLU A 49 1.06 19.06 -1.50
C GLU A 49 0.26 18.18 -2.47
N LEU A 50 -0.68 17.40 -1.94
CA LEU A 50 -1.58 16.56 -2.74
C LEU A 50 -2.70 17.42 -3.36
N LEU A 51 -2.39 18.18 -4.41
CA LEU A 51 -3.37 18.96 -5.15
C LEU A 51 -4.13 18.07 -6.14
N GLY A 52 -5.43 17.85 -5.89
CA GLY A 52 -6.35 17.35 -6.91
C GLY A 52 -6.12 15.91 -7.40
N GLY A 53 -5.67 15.00 -6.53
CA GLY A 53 -5.64 13.56 -6.87
C GLY A 53 -4.31 13.04 -7.41
N ILE A 54 -3.42 13.91 -7.91
CA ILE A 54 -2.21 13.51 -8.60
C ILE A 54 -1.05 14.38 -8.11
N TYR A 55 0.02 13.75 -7.63
CA TYR A 55 1.28 14.47 -7.46
C TYR A 55 1.93 14.67 -8.82
N ILE A 56 2.01 15.94 -9.24
CA ILE A 56 2.85 16.40 -10.35
C ILE A 56 4.15 16.93 -9.75
N GLY A 57 4.89 16.08 -9.03
CA GLY A 57 6.32 16.33 -8.96
C GLY A 57 6.84 16.24 -10.39
N GLU A 58 7.64 17.20 -10.82
CA GLU A 58 8.22 17.29 -12.17
C GLU A 58 9.10 16.06 -12.50
N GLY A 59 8.48 14.88 -12.62
CA GLY A 59 9.12 13.59 -12.71
C GLY A 59 9.86 13.13 -11.44
N THR A 60 9.65 13.71 -10.27
CA THR A 60 10.43 13.34 -9.06
C THR A 60 10.17 11.89 -8.62
N LEU A 61 11.25 11.12 -8.40
CA LEU A 61 11.17 9.70 -8.02
C LEU A 61 11.00 9.47 -6.53
N LEU A 62 11.66 10.28 -5.71
CA LEU A 62 11.73 10.15 -4.26
C LEU A 62 11.82 11.54 -3.63
N MET A 63 11.11 11.70 -2.51
CA MET A 63 11.21 12.87 -1.66
C MET A 63 11.13 12.43 -0.20
N VAL A 64 11.85 13.16 0.65
CA VAL A 64 11.96 12.88 2.08
C VAL A 64 11.75 14.16 2.87
N GLN A 65 11.00 14.07 3.97
CA GLN A 65 10.88 15.13 4.96
C GLN A 65 11.18 14.61 6.35
N ILE A 66 12.09 15.26 7.07
CA ILE A 66 12.38 14.97 8.48
C ILE A 66 11.72 16.02 9.35
N ASN A 67 10.86 15.58 10.26
CA ASN A 67 10.07 16.44 11.13
C ASN A 67 10.53 16.27 12.58
N PHE A 68 11.09 17.33 13.16
CA PHE A 68 11.55 17.35 14.54
C PHE A 68 10.48 17.94 15.46
N PHE A 69 10.12 17.21 16.53
CA PHE A 69 9.15 17.63 17.54
C PHE A 69 9.84 18.23 18.77
N GLU A 70 9.12 19.05 19.53
CA GLU A 70 9.67 19.73 20.73
C GLU A 70 10.17 18.75 21.80
N CYS A 71 9.59 17.55 21.85
CA CYS A 71 9.97 16.49 22.77
C CYS A 71 11.19 15.67 22.32
N GLY A 72 11.85 16.05 21.21
CA GLY A 72 12.94 15.30 20.60
C GLY A 72 12.50 14.10 19.74
N GLY A 73 11.19 13.87 19.63
CA GLY A 73 10.63 12.88 18.71
C GLY A 73 10.87 13.28 17.26
N VAL A 74 10.89 12.30 16.36
CA VAL A 74 11.12 12.51 14.92
C VAL A 74 10.05 11.75 14.13
N ALA A 75 9.50 12.38 13.09
CA ALA A 75 8.74 11.70 12.05
C ALA A 75 9.44 11.84 10.70
N ILE A 76 9.61 10.72 10.00
CA ILE A 76 10.24 10.64 8.68
C ILE A 76 9.13 10.41 7.65
N GLY A 77 8.81 11.44 6.87
CA GLY A 77 7.90 11.37 5.74
C GLY A 77 8.64 10.96 4.48
N VAL A 78 8.13 9.96 3.76
CA VAL A 78 8.74 9.45 2.53
C VAL A 78 7.69 9.35 1.44
N CYS A 79 7.95 9.94 0.29
CA CYS A 79 7.12 9.86 -0.89
C CYS A 79 7.93 9.28 -2.03
N MET A 80 7.51 8.13 -2.54
CA MET A 80 8.14 7.45 -3.67
C MET A 80 7.12 7.30 -4.79
N SER A 81 7.51 7.61 -6.02
CA SER A 81 6.61 7.51 -7.16
C SER A 81 6.21 6.06 -7.39
N HIS A 82 4.90 5.80 -7.35
CA HIS A 82 4.35 4.47 -7.59
C HIS A 82 4.58 3.98 -9.03
N LEU A 83 4.94 4.87 -9.97
CA LEU A 83 5.31 4.49 -11.33
C LEU A 83 6.59 3.65 -11.38
N VAL A 84 7.49 3.81 -10.40
CA VAL A 84 8.81 3.17 -10.41
C VAL A 84 9.01 2.15 -9.29
N ALA A 85 8.13 2.12 -8.29
CA ALA A 85 8.32 1.29 -7.10
C ALA A 85 6.99 0.96 -6.42
N ASP A 86 6.88 -0.28 -5.95
CA ASP A 86 5.84 -0.71 -5.02
C ASP A 86 6.31 -0.63 -3.56
N ALA A 87 5.43 -1.00 -2.63
CA ALA A 87 5.71 -0.98 -1.19
C ALA A 87 6.92 -1.87 -0.79
N SER A 88 7.16 -2.98 -1.48
CA SER A 88 8.33 -3.82 -1.24
C SER A 88 9.62 -3.07 -1.57
N SER A 89 9.66 -2.40 -2.72
CA SER A 89 10.79 -1.59 -3.18
C SER A 89 11.03 -0.39 -2.25
N LEU A 90 9.96 0.25 -1.76
CA LEU A 90 10.06 1.31 -0.75
C LEU A 90 10.71 0.80 0.55
N VAL A 91 10.25 -0.34 1.06
CA VAL A 91 10.77 -0.90 2.32
C VAL A 91 12.21 -1.39 2.16
N GLU A 92 12.58 -1.96 1.03
CA GLU A 92 13.97 -2.30 0.72
C GLU A 92 14.85 -1.05 0.72
N PHE A 93 14.43 0.01 0.04
CA PHE A 93 15.13 1.30 0.05
C PHE A 93 15.31 1.84 1.47
N MET A 94 14.25 1.85 2.28
CA MET A 94 14.30 2.35 3.67
C MET A 94 15.27 1.54 4.54
N ASN A 95 15.28 0.22 4.40
CA ASN A 95 16.20 -0.64 5.13
C ASN A 95 17.66 -0.42 4.70
N ALA A 96 17.91 -0.27 3.40
CA ALA A 96 19.25 0.03 2.88
C ALA A 96 19.75 1.41 3.34
N TRP A 97 18.88 2.41 3.31
CA TRP A 97 19.18 3.75 3.80
C TRP A 97 19.52 3.74 5.30
N ALA A 98 18.67 3.10 6.12
CA ALA A 98 18.89 2.97 7.55
C ALA A 98 20.18 2.20 7.89
N ALA A 99 20.46 1.08 7.21
CA ALA A 99 21.70 0.33 7.39
C ALA A 99 22.95 1.18 7.08
N THR A 100 22.89 1.94 5.99
CA THR A 100 23.98 2.85 5.59
C THR A 100 24.22 3.92 6.65
N CYS A 101 23.16 4.50 7.25
CA CYS A 101 23.29 5.46 8.35
C CYS A 101 23.97 4.88 9.59
N ARG A 102 23.83 3.57 9.83
CA ARG A 102 24.52 2.85 10.92
C ARG A 102 25.95 2.43 10.57
N GLY A 103 26.42 2.70 9.35
CA GLY A 103 27.72 2.23 8.85
C GLY A 103 27.74 0.73 8.52
N GLU A 104 26.58 0.12 8.34
CA GLU A 104 26.42 -1.27 7.94
C GLU A 104 26.25 -1.39 6.42
N ASN A 105 26.54 -2.57 5.86
CA ASN A 105 26.19 -2.87 4.49
C ASN A 105 24.70 -3.25 4.39
N PRO A 106 23.95 -2.72 3.40
CA PRO A 106 22.61 -3.20 3.11
C PRO A 106 22.56 -4.73 2.92
N LYS A 107 21.48 -5.37 3.36
CA LYS A 107 21.31 -6.83 3.27
C LYS A 107 21.21 -7.33 1.82
N SER A 108 20.61 -6.54 0.95
CA SER A 108 20.48 -6.77 -0.49
C SER A 108 20.80 -5.47 -1.22
N ALA A 109 21.30 -5.59 -2.45
CA ALA A 109 21.39 -4.48 -3.37
C ALA A 109 20.18 -4.55 -4.32
N PRO A 110 19.46 -3.44 -4.55
CA PRO A 110 18.31 -3.46 -5.44
C PRO A 110 18.75 -3.78 -6.87
N GLU A 111 18.13 -4.79 -7.48
CA GLU A 111 18.39 -5.12 -8.89
C GLU A 111 17.43 -4.36 -9.81
N PHE A 112 17.92 -3.25 -10.37
CA PHE A 112 17.19 -2.49 -11.37
C PHE A 112 17.18 -3.22 -12.73
N GLY A 113 16.07 -3.09 -13.46
CA GLY A 113 15.93 -3.62 -14.82
C GLY A 113 15.58 -5.11 -14.90
N VAL A 114 15.57 -5.84 -13.78
CA VAL A 114 15.06 -7.22 -13.75
C VAL A 114 13.59 -7.22 -14.15
N MET A 115 12.75 -6.37 -13.55
CA MET A 115 11.33 -6.28 -13.89
C MET A 115 11.12 -5.98 -15.38
N ALA A 116 11.88 -5.06 -15.98
CA ALA A 116 11.77 -4.73 -17.40
C ALA A 116 12.23 -5.86 -18.34
N ARG A 117 13.03 -6.82 -17.87
CA ARG A 117 13.43 -8.00 -18.65
C ARG A 117 12.36 -9.08 -18.70
N TYR A 118 11.64 -9.24 -17.59
CA TYR A 118 10.53 -10.21 -17.48
C TYR A 118 9.23 -9.63 -18.06
N PHE A 119 8.97 -8.36 -17.82
CA PHE A 119 7.78 -7.63 -18.26
C PHE A 119 8.22 -6.43 -19.10
N PRO A 120 8.52 -6.63 -20.40
CA PRO A 120 8.93 -5.54 -21.27
C PRO A 120 7.82 -4.50 -21.42
N ALA A 121 8.21 -3.23 -21.52
CA ALA A 121 7.26 -2.14 -21.68
C ALA A 121 6.44 -2.30 -22.97
N GLN A 122 5.14 -2.05 -22.87
CA GLN A 122 4.19 -2.16 -23.97
C GLN A 122 3.57 -0.82 -24.29
N ASP A 123 3.24 -0.61 -25.56
CA ASP A 123 2.41 0.53 -25.94
C ASP A 123 0.95 0.23 -25.59
N LEU A 124 0.43 0.97 -24.61
CA LEU A 124 -0.93 0.85 -24.11
C LEU A 124 -1.85 1.95 -24.67
N SER A 125 -1.41 2.73 -25.66
CA SER A 125 -2.19 3.83 -26.24
C SER A 125 -3.57 3.40 -26.74
N ASP A 126 -3.66 2.17 -27.24
CA ASP A 126 -4.88 1.58 -27.81
C ASP A 126 -5.65 0.71 -26.79
N SER A 127 -5.22 0.70 -25.53
CA SER A 127 -5.87 -0.08 -24.47
C SER A 127 -6.94 0.74 -23.74
N ASN A 128 -8.01 0.09 -23.28
CA ASN A 128 -9.02 0.71 -22.42
C ASN A 128 -8.60 0.72 -20.92
N ILE A 129 -7.32 0.53 -20.62
CA ILE A 129 -6.82 0.46 -19.25
C ILE A 129 -6.54 1.89 -18.78
N SER A 130 -7.41 2.43 -17.92
CA SER A 130 -7.20 3.76 -17.36
C SER A 130 -7.20 3.73 -15.83
N PRO A 131 -6.05 4.00 -15.18
CA PRO A 131 -5.97 4.15 -13.71
C PRO A 131 -6.88 5.27 -13.17
N SER A 132 -7.27 6.24 -14.01
CA SER A 132 -8.16 7.34 -13.61
C SER A 132 -9.57 6.87 -13.23
N LEU A 133 -10.02 5.68 -13.67
CA LEU A 133 -11.32 5.12 -13.30
C LEU A 133 -11.44 4.88 -11.78
N LEU A 134 -10.30 4.66 -11.11
CA LEU A 134 -10.24 4.43 -9.67
C LEU A 134 -10.07 5.74 -8.87
N MET A 135 -9.73 6.84 -9.54
CA MET A 135 -9.45 8.12 -8.90
C MET A 135 -10.65 9.06 -9.04
N GLY A 136 -11.14 9.53 -7.90
CA GLY A 136 -12.25 10.48 -7.84
C GLY A 136 -11.80 11.85 -7.33
N ASN A 137 -12.52 12.90 -7.74
CA ASN A 137 -12.29 14.27 -7.25
C ASN A 137 -13.05 14.57 -5.95
N SER A 138 -13.71 13.58 -5.37
CA SER A 138 -14.49 13.73 -4.14
C SER A 138 -13.57 13.81 -2.92
N LYS A 139 -13.97 14.61 -1.93
CA LYS A 139 -13.27 14.64 -0.63
C LYS A 139 -13.49 13.30 0.09
N LEU A 140 -12.43 12.50 0.17
CA LEU A 140 -12.40 11.26 0.93
C LEU A 140 -11.97 11.52 2.38
N VAL A 141 -12.30 10.57 3.24
CA VAL A 141 -11.82 10.50 4.62
C VAL A 141 -11.13 9.15 4.79
N THR A 142 -9.94 9.18 5.38
CA THR A 142 -9.20 7.97 5.75
C THR A 142 -9.44 7.69 7.22
N LYS A 143 -9.71 6.43 7.56
CA LYS A 143 -9.82 6.00 8.96
C LYS A 143 -9.06 4.71 9.21
N ARG A 144 -8.40 4.67 10.36
CA ARG A 144 -7.68 3.50 10.87
C ARG A 144 -8.60 2.69 11.78
N PHE A 145 -8.68 1.39 11.51
CA PHE A 145 -9.36 0.39 12.33
C PHE A 145 -8.36 -0.67 12.78
N VAL A 146 -8.36 -1.02 14.06
CA VAL A 146 -7.40 -1.98 14.63
C VAL A 146 -8.11 -3.30 14.90
N PHE A 147 -7.52 -4.37 14.38
CA PHE A 147 -7.86 -5.75 14.67
C PHE A 147 -6.71 -6.31 15.49
N ASP A 148 -6.84 -6.24 16.81
CA ASP A 148 -5.89 -6.86 17.74
C ASP A 148 -5.85 -8.39 17.59
N GLU A 149 -4.98 -9.04 18.36
CA GLU A 149 -4.80 -10.49 18.36
C GLU A 149 -6.13 -11.24 18.60
N GLU A 150 -6.95 -10.80 19.56
CA GLU A 150 -8.20 -11.46 19.93
C GLU A 150 -9.24 -11.36 18.82
N LYS A 151 -9.46 -10.17 18.27
CA LYS A 151 -10.36 -9.91 17.14
C LYS A 151 -9.92 -10.67 15.90
N LEU A 152 -8.61 -10.69 15.62
CA LEU A 152 -8.06 -11.42 14.49
C LEU A 152 -8.22 -12.94 14.65
N ALA A 153 -8.00 -13.46 15.86
CA ALA A 153 -8.23 -14.87 16.19
C ALA A 153 -9.71 -15.26 16.00
N ALA A 154 -10.63 -14.42 16.46
CA ALA A 154 -12.07 -14.63 16.29
C ALA A 154 -12.48 -14.66 14.80
N LEU A 155 -11.93 -13.74 13.97
CA LEU A 155 -12.17 -13.75 12.52
C LEU A 155 -11.61 -15.00 11.85
N LYS A 156 -10.39 -15.42 12.21
CA LYS A 156 -9.79 -16.67 11.71
C LYS A 156 -10.63 -17.89 12.09
N GLN A 157 -11.16 -17.93 13.32
CA GLN A 157 -12.04 -18.99 13.77
C GLN A 157 -13.37 -18.99 13.00
N ALA A 158 -13.97 -17.82 12.79
CA ALA A 158 -15.20 -17.67 12.02
C ALA A 158 -15.01 -18.05 10.55
N ALA A 159 -13.80 -17.92 10.01
CA ALA A 159 -13.41 -18.35 8.67
C ALA A 159 -12.82 -19.78 8.60
N ALA A 160 -12.85 -20.57 9.68
CA ALA A 160 -12.11 -21.83 9.77
C ALA A 160 -12.52 -22.88 8.72
N THR A 161 -13.74 -22.81 8.18
CA THR A 161 -14.22 -23.73 7.13
C THR A 161 -13.89 -23.25 5.71
N ALA A 162 -13.22 -22.11 5.56
CA ALA A 162 -12.88 -21.55 4.27
C ALA A 162 -11.73 -22.29 3.57
N ASP A 163 -11.83 -22.45 2.25
CA ASP A 163 -10.73 -22.88 1.40
C ASP A 163 -9.93 -21.67 0.90
N GLY A 164 -9.14 -21.07 1.80
CA GLY A 164 -8.35 -19.87 1.49
C GLY A 164 -7.32 -19.46 2.55
N SER A 165 -7.07 -20.28 3.56
CA SER A 165 -6.25 -19.92 4.73
C SER A 165 -4.73 -20.01 4.51
N ASP A 166 -4.28 -20.68 3.44
CA ASP A 166 -2.85 -20.86 3.12
C ASP A 166 -2.55 -20.36 1.70
N VAL A 167 -2.73 -19.06 1.49
CA VAL A 167 -2.45 -18.43 0.20
C VAL A 167 -1.23 -17.52 0.34
N LYS A 168 -0.19 -17.80 -0.46
CA LYS A 168 1.01 -16.97 -0.55
C LYS A 168 0.67 -15.59 -1.11
N ASP A 169 1.58 -14.63 -1.05
CA ASP A 169 1.39 -13.33 -1.72
C ASP A 169 1.44 -13.51 -3.25
N PRO A 170 0.53 -12.95 -4.07
CA PRO A 170 0.62 -12.95 -5.54
C PRO A 170 1.70 -11.96 -6.03
N SER A 171 2.95 -12.19 -5.64
CA SER A 171 4.07 -11.27 -5.84
C SER A 171 5.34 -11.98 -6.33
N ARG A 172 6.45 -11.22 -6.40
CA ARG A 172 7.84 -11.65 -6.66
C ARG A 172 8.22 -13.07 -6.24
N SER A 173 7.72 -13.53 -5.09
CA SER A 173 8.02 -14.86 -4.52
C SER A 173 7.41 -16.05 -5.29
N ARG A 174 6.42 -15.80 -6.17
CA ARG A 174 5.75 -16.83 -6.96
C ARG A 174 6.35 -17.07 -8.34
N ALA A 175 7.17 -16.13 -8.83
CA ALA A 175 7.85 -16.27 -10.12
C ALA A 175 8.96 -17.34 -10.04
N SER A 176 9.19 -18.04 -11.15
CA SER A 176 10.28 -19.01 -11.29
C SER A 176 11.20 -18.63 -12.47
N PRO A 177 12.40 -18.07 -12.20
CA PRO A 177 13.04 -17.89 -10.88
C PRO A 177 12.46 -16.72 -10.06
N SER A 178 12.68 -16.75 -8.73
CA SER A 178 12.19 -15.74 -7.79
C SER A 178 12.71 -14.34 -8.13
N LEU A 179 11.83 -13.34 -8.01
CA LEU A 179 12.12 -11.93 -8.27
C LEU A 179 12.24 -11.09 -6.98
N GLU A 180 12.49 -11.71 -5.82
CA GLU A 180 12.43 -11.06 -4.51
C GLU A 180 13.30 -9.81 -4.35
N ASN A 181 14.46 -9.74 -5.02
CA ASN A 181 15.39 -8.59 -4.95
C ASN A 181 15.22 -7.58 -6.12
N ALA A 182 14.23 -7.80 -6.99
CA ALA A 182 14.01 -6.94 -8.13
C ALA A 182 13.29 -5.66 -7.70
N PHE A 183 13.95 -4.51 -7.92
CA PHE A 183 13.39 -3.21 -7.66
C PHE A 183 12.38 -2.83 -8.75
N GLY A 184 11.21 -2.33 -8.35
CA GLY A 184 10.16 -1.93 -9.29
C GLY A 184 8.75 -2.21 -8.79
N ASN A 185 7.77 -2.15 -9.69
CA ASN A 185 6.46 -2.73 -9.43
C ASN A 185 6.49 -4.22 -9.76
N GLY A 186 6.22 -5.06 -8.77
CA GLY A 186 6.28 -6.52 -8.86
C GLY A 186 5.09 -7.21 -8.21
N TYR A 187 3.89 -6.67 -8.43
CA TYR A 187 2.62 -7.16 -7.92
C TYR A 187 1.62 -7.39 -9.05
N PHE A 188 0.66 -8.28 -8.83
CA PHE A 188 -0.46 -8.51 -9.74
C PHE A 188 -1.78 -8.21 -9.04
N LEU A 189 -2.68 -7.51 -9.73
CA LEU A 189 -4.05 -7.37 -9.28
C LEU A 189 -4.82 -8.67 -9.55
N CYS A 190 -5.50 -9.19 -8.53
CA CYS A 190 -6.48 -10.26 -8.68
C CYS A 190 -7.85 -9.79 -8.18
N ALA A 191 -8.93 -10.18 -8.88
CA ALA A 191 -10.29 -9.82 -8.53
C ALA A 191 -11.11 -11.04 -8.11
N ALA A 192 -11.90 -10.88 -7.05
CA ALA A 192 -12.89 -11.87 -6.63
C ALA A 192 -14.29 -11.31 -6.89
N GLU A 193 -14.99 -11.87 -7.88
CA GLU A 193 -16.33 -11.43 -8.25
C GLU A 193 -17.39 -11.94 -7.27
N LEU A 194 -18.25 -11.02 -6.84
CA LEU A 194 -19.42 -11.28 -6.00
C LEU A 194 -20.68 -11.01 -6.83
N GLY A 195 -21.63 -11.94 -6.78
CA GLY A 195 -22.89 -11.79 -7.51
C GLY A 195 -23.74 -10.63 -6.98
N HIS A 196 -24.38 -9.88 -7.88
CA HIS A 196 -25.26 -8.76 -7.55
C HIS A 196 -26.61 -9.17 -6.94
N ASP A 197 -26.98 -10.45 -7.01
CA ASP A 197 -28.22 -11.02 -6.49
C ASP A 197 -28.17 -11.30 -4.98
N GLN A 198 -26.97 -11.30 -4.40
CA GLN A 198 -26.75 -11.64 -2.99
C GLN A 198 -26.16 -10.45 -2.21
N TYR A 199 -26.98 -9.86 -1.33
CA TYR A 199 -26.63 -8.71 -0.50
C TYR A 199 -25.86 -9.05 0.78
N SER A 200 -25.65 -10.35 1.08
CA SER A 200 -24.94 -10.80 2.28
C SER A 200 -24.24 -12.12 2.01
N TRP A 201 -22.97 -12.18 2.38
CA TRP A 201 -22.10 -13.34 2.15
C TRP A 201 -21.52 -13.82 3.48
N PRO A 202 -21.60 -15.13 3.79
CA PRO A 202 -20.90 -15.70 4.94
C PRO A 202 -19.39 -15.48 4.82
N LEU A 203 -18.73 -15.13 5.94
CA LEU A 203 -17.29 -14.90 5.96
C LEU A 203 -16.46 -16.05 5.36
N PRO A 204 -16.73 -17.35 5.65
CA PRO A 204 -15.98 -18.44 5.03
C PRO A 204 -16.06 -18.47 3.50
N GLU A 205 -17.20 -18.08 2.95
CA GLU A 205 -17.41 -18.06 1.50
C GLU A 205 -16.63 -16.93 0.84
N LEU A 206 -16.62 -15.73 1.45
CA LEU A 206 -15.80 -14.60 1.01
C LEU A 206 -14.31 -14.95 1.05
N VAL A 207 -13.84 -15.54 2.16
CA VAL A 207 -12.45 -15.96 2.31
C VAL A 207 -12.08 -17.01 1.26
N SER A 208 -12.97 -17.96 0.98
CA SER A 208 -12.74 -18.97 -0.05
C SER A 208 -12.69 -18.37 -1.46
N LYS A 209 -13.58 -17.43 -1.78
CA LYS A 209 -13.58 -16.72 -3.07
C LYS A 209 -12.31 -15.91 -3.27
N LEU A 210 -11.91 -15.13 -2.26
CA LEU A 210 -10.67 -14.36 -2.28
C LEU A 210 -9.45 -15.29 -2.39
N GLY A 211 -9.43 -16.37 -1.60
CA GLY A 211 -8.35 -17.36 -1.65
C GLY A 211 -8.22 -18.01 -3.03
N ARG A 212 -9.33 -18.33 -3.71
CA ARG A 212 -9.30 -18.82 -5.09
C ARG A 212 -8.76 -17.77 -6.07
N ALA A 213 -9.26 -16.53 -6.00
CA ALA A 213 -8.79 -15.44 -6.86
C ALA A 213 -7.29 -15.19 -6.71
N ILE A 214 -6.77 -15.18 -5.48
CA ILE A 214 -5.33 -14.98 -5.27
C ILE A 214 -4.52 -16.19 -5.78
N ARG A 215 -5.04 -17.42 -5.71
CA ARG A 215 -4.37 -18.61 -6.22
C ARG A 215 -4.27 -18.66 -7.75
N THR A 216 -5.08 -17.90 -8.49
CA THR A 216 -4.98 -17.86 -9.96
C THR A 216 -3.68 -17.21 -10.45
N ILE A 217 -3.01 -16.40 -9.61
CA ILE A 217 -1.71 -15.81 -9.92
C ILE A 217 -0.61 -16.80 -9.53
N ASP A 218 -0.49 -17.90 -10.25
CA ASP A 218 0.57 -18.90 -10.06
C ASP A 218 1.74 -18.69 -11.04
N ASP A 219 2.72 -19.60 -11.04
CA ASP A 219 3.87 -19.53 -11.94
C ASP A 219 3.45 -19.56 -13.42
N GLU A 220 2.41 -20.34 -13.76
CA GLU A 220 1.90 -20.41 -15.13
C GLU A 220 1.29 -19.07 -15.56
N TYR A 221 0.48 -18.44 -14.70
CA TYR A 221 -0.05 -17.10 -14.94
C TYR A 221 1.06 -16.06 -15.18
N ILE A 222 2.12 -16.11 -14.35
CA ILE A 222 3.25 -15.18 -14.47
C ILE A 222 3.97 -15.40 -15.81
N ARG A 223 4.25 -16.66 -16.17
CA ARG A 223 4.89 -16.99 -17.46
C ARG A 223 4.05 -16.59 -18.67
N GLU A 224 2.73 -16.76 -18.61
CA GLU A 224 1.84 -16.29 -19.67
C GLU A 224 1.79 -14.77 -19.74
N THR A 225 1.93 -14.07 -18.62
CA THR A 225 2.07 -12.62 -18.61
C THR A 225 3.38 -12.18 -19.26
N GLU A 226 4.47 -12.91 -19.05
CA GLU A 226 5.77 -12.62 -19.69
C GLU A 226 5.73 -12.82 -21.23
N MET A 227 4.92 -13.75 -21.73
CA MET A 227 4.92 -14.14 -23.15
C MET A 227 3.77 -13.55 -23.98
N GLU A 228 2.58 -13.39 -23.38
CA GLU A 228 1.31 -13.11 -24.07
C GLU A 228 0.47 -12.02 -23.36
N ASP A 229 1.03 -11.35 -22.35
CA ASP A 229 0.43 -10.23 -21.60
C ASP A 229 -0.95 -10.53 -21.01
N ARG A 230 -1.11 -11.76 -20.50
CA ARG A 230 -2.31 -12.20 -19.80
C ARG A 230 -2.81 -11.19 -18.77
N TYR A 231 -1.90 -10.61 -17.99
CA TYR A 231 -2.23 -9.59 -16.99
C TYR A 231 -2.92 -8.35 -17.60
N LEU A 232 -2.39 -7.80 -18.71
CA LEU A 232 -2.99 -6.64 -19.37
C LEU A 232 -4.38 -6.99 -19.94
N SER A 233 -4.54 -8.20 -20.48
CA SER A 233 -5.84 -8.69 -20.96
C SER A 233 -6.88 -8.73 -19.82
N ASP A 234 -6.51 -9.29 -18.67
CA ASP A 234 -7.40 -9.38 -17.51
C ASP A 234 -7.72 -8.01 -16.90
N LEU A 235 -6.73 -7.10 -16.83
CA LEU A 235 -6.95 -5.71 -16.44
C LEU A 235 -7.89 -4.98 -17.42
N GLY A 236 -7.74 -5.20 -18.72
CA GLY A 236 -8.60 -4.60 -19.74
C GLY A 236 -10.06 -5.03 -19.59
N LYS A 237 -10.31 -6.32 -19.31
CA LYS A 237 -11.66 -6.84 -19.04
C LYS A 237 -12.28 -6.18 -17.81
N LEU A 238 -11.53 -6.11 -16.70
CA LEU A 238 -12.00 -5.45 -15.48
C LEU A 238 -12.30 -3.97 -15.71
N SER A 239 -11.42 -3.27 -16.43
CA SER A 239 -11.59 -1.85 -16.79
C SER A 239 -12.86 -1.62 -17.61
N ASN A 240 -13.14 -2.49 -18.59
CA ASN A 240 -14.34 -2.40 -19.42
C ASN A 240 -15.62 -2.62 -18.60
N LEU A 241 -15.67 -3.67 -17.76
CA LEU A 241 -16.84 -3.96 -16.92
C LEU A 241 -17.19 -2.78 -16.01
N VAL A 242 -16.17 -2.13 -15.45
CA VAL A 242 -16.33 -0.92 -14.63
C VAL A 242 -16.81 0.26 -15.47
N SER A 243 -16.19 0.48 -16.62
CA SER A 243 -16.50 1.63 -17.50
C SER A 243 -17.90 1.56 -18.09
N GLU A 244 -18.39 0.36 -18.39
CA GLU A 244 -19.73 0.11 -18.93
C GLU A 244 -20.82 0.11 -17.84
N GLY A 245 -20.42 0.22 -16.56
CA GLY A 245 -21.33 0.19 -15.41
C GLY A 245 -21.90 -1.20 -15.14
N GLU A 246 -21.29 -2.25 -15.70
CA GLU A 246 -21.67 -3.65 -15.49
C GLU A 246 -21.13 -4.20 -14.16
N ALA A 247 -20.10 -3.56 -13.59
CA ALA A 247 -19.54 -3.89 -12.29
C ALA A 247 -19.27 -2.64 -11.46
N ASP A 248 -19.66 -2.67 -10.18
CA ASP A 248 -19.22 -1.67 -9.21
C ASP A 248 -17.76 -1.97 -8.82
N ILE A 249 -16.91 -0.95 -8.79
CA ILE A 249 -15.59 -1.07 -8.16
C ILE A 249 -15.83 -1.31 -6.67
N GLY A 250 -15.68 -2.58 -6.26
CA GLY A 250 -15.70 -2.97 -4.86
C GLY A 250 -14.51 -2.39 -4.07
N PHE A 251 -14.11 -3.07 -3.01
CA PHE A 251 -12.93 -2.67 -2.24
C PHE A 251 -11.64 -3.16 -2.89
N ILE A 252 -10.64 -2.28 -2.96
CA ILE A 252 -9.28 -2.62 -3.38
C ILE A 252 -8.41 -2.74 -2.14
N PHE A 253 -7.73 -3.86 -1.98
CA PHE A 253 -6.89 -4.14 -0.83
C PHE A 253 -5.42 -4.21 -1.24
N SER A 254 -4.55 -3.52 -0.49
CA SER A 254 -3.10 -3.67 -0.56
C SER A 254 -2.57 -4.03 0.82
N SER A 255 -1.81 -5.13 0.92
CA SER A 255 -1.28 -5.62 2.20
C SER A 255 0.20 -5.32 2.36
N TRP A 256 0.54 -4.67 3.47
CA TRP A 256 1.90 -4.36 3.92
C TRP A 256 2.28 -5.18 5.17
N CYS A 257 1.42 -6.10 5.63
CA CYS A 257 1.59 -6.82 6.90
C CYS A 257 2.90 -7.63 7.01
N ARG A 258 3.47 -8.07 5.89
CA ARG A 258 4.70 -8.88 5.89
C ARG A 258 5.97 -8.08 5.64
N PHE A 259 5.86 -6.79 5.37
CA PHE A 259 7.04 -5.96 5.20
C PHE A 259 7.64 -5.58 6.55
N PRO A 260 8.97 -5.65 6.72
CA PRO A 260 9.65 -5.36 7.98
C PRO A 260 9.75 -3.84 8.23
N THR A 261 8.64 -3.12 8.17
CA THR A 261 8.60 -1.65 8.31
C THR A 261 9.02 -1.19 9.70
N TYR A 262 8.66 -1.95 10.74
CA TYR A 262 9.08 -1.69 12.13
C TYR A 262 10.53 -2.09 12.44
N GLU A 263 11.27 -2.66 11.47
CA GLU A 263 12.69 -3.00 11.62
C GLU A 263 13.63 -1.88 11.11
N VAL A 264 13.08 -0.80 10.53
CA VAL A 264 13.86 0.32 9.97
C VAL A 264 14.43 1.19 11.09
N ASP A 265 15.67 0.93 11.50
CA ASP A 265 16.37 1.65 12.58
C ASP A 265 17.50 2.55 12.05
N PHE A 266 17.40 3.86 12.12
CA PHE A 266 18.46 4.75 11.60
C PHE A 266 19.70 4.87 12.51
N GLY A 267 19.73 4.15 13.64
CA GLY A 267 20.80 4.17 14.65
C GLY A 267 20.36 4.77 15.99
N TRP A 268 19.12 5.24 16.10
CA TRP A 268 18.53 5.79 17.32
C TRP A 268 17.27 5.03 17.78
N GLY A 269 17.06 3.83 17.25
CA GLY A 269 15.96 2.94 17.62
C GLY A 269 14.95 2.73 16.49
N LYS A 270 14.17 1.66 16.64
CA LYS A 270 13.11 1.26 15.72
C LYS A 270 11.90 2.21 15.77
N PRO A 271 11.07 2.27 14.71
CA PRO A 271 9.89 3.12 14.67
C PRO A 271 8.93 2.76 15.80
N PHE A 272 8.39 3.79 16.45
CA PHE A 272 7.29 3.60 17.41
C PHE A 272 5.97 3.32 16.68
N TRP A 273 5.77 3.95 15.52
CA TRP A 273 4.58 3.79 14.70
C TRP A 273 4.91 3.99 13.23
N VAL A 274 4.32 3.18 12.37
CA VAL A 274 4.37 3.30 10.91
C VAL A 274 2.94 3.51 10.43
N CYS A 275 2.73 4.54 9.60
CA CYS A 275 1.43 4.88 9.07
C CYS A 275 1.51 5.29 7.60
N THR A 276 0.36 5.31 6.94
CA THR A 276 0.18 5.95 5.63
C THR A 276 -0.64 7.24 5.79
N THR A 277 -0.63 8.09 4.78
CA THR A 277 -1.41 9.33 4.74
C THR A 277 -2.77 9.12 4.08
N ALA A 278 -3.59 10.17 4.00
CA ALA A 278 -4.86 10.13 3.29
C ALA A 278 -4.64 9.85 1.80
N LEU A 279 -5.22 8.74 1.30
CA LEU A 279 -5.10 8.31 -0.10
C LEU A 279 -6.35 8.70 -0.89
N LEU A 280 -6.17 9.01 -2.17
CA LEU A 280 -7.16 9.68 -3.03
C LEU A 280 -8.02 8.71 -3.84
N MET A 281 -8.09 7.45 -3.41
CA MET A 281 -8.85 6.39 -4.06
C MET A 281 -9.97 5.91 -3.15
N ASN A 282 -11.22 6.07 -3.59
CA ASN A 282 -12.37 5.58 -2.82
C ASN A 282 -12.33 4.05 -2.77
N HIS A 283 -12.81 3.47 -1.67
CA HIS A 283 -12.80 2.02 -1.43
C HIS A 283 -11.38 1.38 -1.35
N LEU A 284 -10.30 2.17 -1.26
CA LEU A 284 -8.95 1.65 -1.02
C LEU A 284 -8.75 1.31 0.46
N VAL A 285 -8.26 0.10 0.71
CA VAL A 285 -7.85 -0.39 2.03
C VAL A 285 -6.37 -0.75 2.01
N ILE A 286 -5.58 -0.13 2.88
CA ILE A 286 -4.21 -0.55 3.18
C ILE A 286 -4.22 -1.35 4.49
N LEU A 287 -3.68 -2.57 4.46
CA LEU A 287 -3.51 -3.40 5.65
C LEU A 287 -2.06 -3.32 6.11
N THR A 288 -1.81 -3.00 7.37
CA THR A 288 -0.47 -3.00 7.98
C THR A 288 -0.47 -3.87 9.23
N SER A 289 0.68 -4.41 9.62
CA SER A 289 0.79 -5.08 10.93
C SER A 289 0.82 -4.05 12.06
N THR A 290 0.29 -4.42 13.21
CA THR A 290 0.54 -3.68 14.44
C THR A 290 2.01 -3.79 14.84
N ARG A 291 2.47 -2.90 15.73
CA ARG A 291 3.88 -2.82 16.13
C ARG A 291 4.41 -4.12 16.77
N ASP A 292 3.58 -4.78 17.58
CA ASP A 292 3.87 -6.07 18.21
C ASP A 292 3.84 -7.25 17.22
N GLY A 293 3.18 -7.09 16.08
CA GLY A 293 3.07 -8.08 15.02
C GLY A 293 1.89 -9.05 15.16
N ASP A 294 1.10 -8.93 16.23
CA ASP A 294 0.02 -9.87 16.55
C ASP A 294 -1.34 -9.46 15.96
N GLY A 295 -1.48 -8.20 15.56
CA GLY A 295 -2.69 -7.61 14.98
C GLY A 295 -2.49 -6.97 13.60
N ILE A 296 -3.59 -6.45 13.06
CA ILE A 296 -3.65 -5.75 11.77
C ILE A 296 -4.33 -4.39 11.95
N GLU A 297 -3.75 -3.34 11.37
CA GLU A 297 -4.42 -2.07 11.15
C GLU A 297 -4.96 -2.00 9.72
N ALA A 298 -6.24 -1.69 9.57
CA ALA A 298 -6.88 -1.43 8.28
C ALA A 298 -7.11 0.08 8.12
N TRP A 299 -6.48 0.65 7.10
CA TRP A 299 -6.56 2.05 6.72
C TRP A 299 -7.50 2.19 5.53
N ILE A 300 -8.73 2.63 5.80
CA ILE A 300 -9.84 2.58 4.85
C ILE A 300 -10.15 4.00 4.36
N ASN A 301 -10.15 4.19 3.03
CA ASN A 301 -10.47 5.45 2.38
C ASN A 301 -11.90 5.40 1.81
N LEU A 302 -12.77 6.28 2.31
CA LEU A 302 -14.19 6.30 1.96
C LEU A 302 -14.74 7.72 1.82
N LEU A 303 -15.88 7.86 1.12
CA LEU A 303 -16.69 9.06 1.26
C LEU A 303 -17.22 9.18 2.71
N PRO A 304 -17.43 10.41 3.23
CA PRO A 304 -17.83 10.63 4.62
C PRO A 304 -19.09 9.85 5.05
N ASP A 305 -20.10 9.77 4.19
CA ASP A 305 -21.36 9.05 4.43
C ASP A 305 -21.17 7.53 4.43
N GLN A 306 -20.37 7.01 3.49
CA GLN A 306 -20.00 5.60 3.44
C GLN A 306 -19.20 5.19 4.68
N LEU A 307 -18.24 6.01 5.11
CA LEU A 307 -17.46 5.77 6.32
C LEU A 307 -18.36 5.76 7.55
N GLN A 308 -19.29 6.70 7.66
CA GLN A 308 -20.22 6.74 8.78
C GLN A 308 -21.10 5.47 8.86
N SER A 309 -21.53 4.96 7.70
CA SER A 309 -22.26 3.69 7.60
C SER A 309 -21.39 2.52 8.08
N LEU A 310 -20.15 2.43 7.62
CA LEU A 310 -19.19 1.38 8.02
C LEU A 310 -18.93 1.40 9.52
N GLU A 311 -18.69 2.56 10.12
CA GLU A 311 -18.47 2.70 11.55
C GLU A 311 -19.66 2.21 12.38
N ASN A 312 -20.87 2.49 11.92
CA ASN A 312 -22.07 2.02 12.60
C ASN A 312 -22.15 0.49 12.56
N GLN A 313 -21.77 -0.14 11.45
CA GLN A 313 -21.68 -1.60 11.36
C GLN A 313 -20.59 -2.17 12.27
N PHE A 314 -19.40 -1.56 12.29
CA PHE A 314 -18.28 -2.00 13.12
C PHE A 314 -18.60 -1.93 14.62
N LYS A 315 -19.31 -0.87 15.06
CA LYS A 315 -19.83 -0.75 16.43
C LYS A 315 -20.75 -1.90 16.81
N LEU A 316 -21.58 -2.40 15.87
CA LEU A 316 -22.49 -3.51 16.13
C LEU A 316 -21.76 -4.84 16.35
N ILE A 317 -20.56 -5.00 15.80
CA ILE A 317 -19.74 -6.22 15.90
C ILE A 317 -18.54 -6.07 16.85
N GLY A 318 -18.53 -5.03 17.69
CA GLY A 318 -17.50 -4.82 18.71
C GLY A 318 -16.13 -4.41 18.16
N ILE A 319 -16.04 -4.03 16.88
CA ILE A 319 -14.85 -3.41 16.31
C ILE A 319 -14.93 -1.92 16.60
N THR A 320 -14.28 -1.47 17.67
CA THR A 320 -14.23 -0.07 18.06
C THR A 320 -12.92 0.58 17.60
N GLN A 321 -12.89 1.92 17.59
CA GLN A 321 -11.61 2.64 17.58
C GLN A 321 -10.91 2.37 18.92
N GLU A 322 -9.97 1.44 18.95
CA GLU A 322 -9.05 1.38 20.08
C GLU A 322 -8.00 2.49 19.93
N LEU A 323 -8.22 3.55 20.72
CA LEU A 323 -7.23 4.54 21.12
C LEU A 323 -6.40 4.05 22.32
N GLU A 324 -6.71 2.87 22.87
CA GLU A 324 -6.04 2.32 24.03
C GLU A 324 -4.90 1.42 23.56
N LEU A 325 -3.68 1.98 23.49
CA LEU A 325 -2.39 1.31 23.78
C LEU A 325 -1.15 2.18 23.45
N LEU A 326 -1.30 3.38 22.87
CA LEU A 326 -0.13 4.24 22.59
C LEU A 326 0.39 4.98 23.85
N SER A 327 -0.31 4.86 24.99
CA SER A 327 0.00 5.59 26.23
C SER A 327 0.95 4.87 27.19
N SER A 328 1.12 3.55 27.12
CA SER A 328 1.76 2.76 28.18
C SER A 328 3.28 2.65 28.12
N SER A 329 3.98 3.24 27.12
CA SER A 329 5.45 3.12 27.01
C SER A 329 6.18 4.30 26.33
N ILE A 330 5.69 5.54 26.47
CA ILE A 330 6.46 6.75 26.10
C ILE A 330 6.92 7.50 27.35
#